data_AF-A0A354TCM9-F1
#
_entry.id   AF-A0A354TCM9-F1
#
_cell.length_a   1.000
_cell.length_b   1.000
_cell.length_c   1.000
_cell.angle_alpha   90.00
_cell.angle_beta   90.00
_cell.angle_gamma   90.00
#
_symmetry.space_group_name_H-M   'P 1'
#
loop_
_entity.id
_entity.type
_entity.pdbx_description
1 polymer ?
#
loop_
_entity_poly.entity_id
_entity_poly.type
_entity_poly.pdbx_seq_one_letter_code
_entity_poly.pdbx_strand_id
1 'polypeptide(L)'
;MNTIIGTVQDGNGHASGFLIGVHPLIEARTGLLSLRPGTLNLKLDADYFVRQDATVTELEYQHREALFFQKCRIGDLPCLIMRPESHEKYRNAHGPAHLEIMAQVRLRDHYQLVNGSKVEVELEVDEDWWKEKICRPPESPPDSNS
;
A
#
# COMPACT_ATOMS: atom_id res chain seq x y z
N MET A 1 9.96 1.29 -17.11
CA MET A 1 9.60 1.51 -15.70
C MET A 1 8.31 2.30 -15.71
N ASN A 2 7.22 1.65 -15.32
CA ASN A 2 5.92 2.29 -15.18
C ASN A 2 5.79 2.88 -13.77
N THR A 3 5.72 4.20 -13.69
CA THR A 3 5.78 4.95 -12.43
C THR A 3 4.63 5.94 -12.36
N ILE A 4 4.05 6.10 -11.17
CA ILE A 4 3.03 7.11 -10.88
C ILE A 4 3.46 7.98 -9.71
N ILE A 5 3.01 9.24 -9.71
CA ILE A 5 3.29 10.20 -8.64
C ILE A 5 2.01 10.44 -7.86
N GLY A 6 2.09 10.20 -6.54
CA GLY A 6 1.02 10.47 -5.60
C GLY A 6 1.34 11.62 -4.66
N THR A 7 0.31 12.37 -4.28
CA THR A 7 0.40 13.43 -3.28
C THR A 7 -0.09 12.89 -1.95
N VAL A 8 0.73 12.92 -0.91
CA VAL A 8 0.37 12.43 0.42
C VAL A 8 -0.83 13.22 0.97
N GLN A 9 -1.82 12.48 1.46
CA GLN A 9 -3.03 13.00 2.10
C GLN A 9 -3.19 12.40 3.49
N ASP A 10 -3.99 13.05 4.34
CA ASP A 10 -4.50 12.40 5.55
C ASP A 10 -5.49 11.30 5.18
N GLY A 11 -5.45 10.24 5.98
CA GLY A 11 -6.52 9.25 6.02
C GLY A 11 -7.36 9.47 7.28
N ASN A 12 -8.60 9.01 7.27
CA ASN A 12 -9.46 9.08 8.46
C ASN A 12 -9.02 8.10 9.58
N GLY A 13 -8.04 7.22 9.33
CA GLY A 13 -7.56 6.24 10.31
C GLY A 13 -8.48 5.03 10.53
N HIS A 14 -9.58 4.93 9.78
CA HIS A 14 -10.58 3.85 9.95
C HIS A 14 -10.12 2.50 9.39
N ALA A 15 -9.25 2.50 8.36
CA ALA A 15 -8.82 1.27 7.69
C ALA A 15 -8.00 0.35 8.60
N SER A 16 -7.20 0.90 9.51
CA SER A 16 -6.26 0.14 10.33
C SER A 16 -6.94 -0.86 11.27
N GLY A 17 -8.11 -0.54 11.82
CA GLY A 17 -8.82 -1.42 12.76
C GLY A 17 -9.36 -2.70 12.11
N PHE A 18 -9.87 -2.59 10.88
CA PHE A 18 -10.47 -3.73 10.18
C PHE A 18 -9.45 -4.56 9.41
N LEU A 19 -8.38 -3.93 8.89
CA LEU A 19 -7.35 -4.63 8.14
C LEU A 19 -6.57 -5.65 8.99
N ILE A 20 -6.40 -5.40 10.30
CA ILE A 20 -5.66 -6.30 11.21
C ILE A 20 -6.17 -7.75 11.11
N GLY A 21 -7.49 -7.95 10.97
CA GLY A 21 -8.07 -9.30 10.88
C GLY A 21 -7.72 -10.06 9.59
N VAL A 22 -7.34 -9.36 8.53
CA VAL A 22 -7.01 -9.96 7.22
C VAL A 22 -5.53 -9.83 6.85
N HIS A 23 -4.70 -9.19 7.67
CA HIS A 23 -3.25 -9.12 7.46
C HIS A 23 -2.63 -10.50 7.16
N PRO A 24 -2.91 -11.59 7.90
CA PRO A 24 -2.32 -12.89 7.60
C PRO A 24 -2.64 -13.40 6.18
N LEU A 25 -3.84 -13.09 5.65
CA LEU A 25 -4.22 -13.46 4.29
C LEU A 25 -3.47 -12.63 3.26
N ILE A 26 -3.30 -11.33 3.51
CA ILE A 26 -2.55 -10.42 2.64
C ILE A 26 -1.08 -10.86 2.58
N GLU A 27 -0.47 -11.11 3.73
CA GLU A 27 0.92 -11.58 3.84
C GLU A 27 1.12 -12.93 3.13
N ALA A 28 0.22 -13.90 3.34
CA ALA A 28 0.29 -15.20 2.69
C ALA A 28 0.16 -15.13 1.16
N ARG A 29 -0.64 -14.19 0.64
CA ARG A 29 -0.89 -14.04 -0.81
C ARG A 29 0.16 -13.20 -1.54
N THR A 30 0.80 -12.27 -0.84
CA THR A 30 1.73 -11.31 -1.43
C THR A 30 3.20 -11.62 -1.13
N GLY A 31 3.44 -12.38 -0.06
CA GLY A 31 4.77 -12.67 0.49
C GLY A 31 5.36 -11.51 1.30
N LEU A 32 4.71 -10.34 1.35
CA LEU A 32 5.19 -9.21 2.14
C LEU A 32 4.77 -9.40 3.61
N LEU A 33 5.63 -10.03 4.40
CA LEU A 33 5.36 -10.39 5.81
C LEU A 33 5.46 -9.18 6.75
N SER A 34 4.93 -9.27 7.97
CA SER A 34 5.05 -8.24 9.01
C SER A 34 4.52 -6.86 8.59
N LEU A 35 3.38 -6.83 7.91
CA LEU A 35 2.73 -5.58 7.50
C LEU A 35 2.37 -4.72 8.70
N ARG A 36 2.75 -3.45 8.65
CA ARG A 36 2.36 -2.48 9.67
C ARG A 36 0.88 -2.14 9.52
N PRO A 37 0.12 -2.03 10.63
CA PRO A 37 -1.25 -1.56 10.57
C PRO A 37 -1.34 -0.14 10.02
N GLY A 38 -2.26 0.06 9.07
CA GLY A 38 -2.54 1.35 8.44
C GLY A 38 -1.99 1.47 7.01
N THR A 39 -2.35 2.58 6.37
CA THR A 39 -2.03 2.86 4.97
C THR A 39 -1.52 4.28 4.80
N LEU A 40 -0.57 4.49 3.88
CA LEU A 40 -0.24 5.81 3.37
C LEU A 40 -1.24 6.17 2.27
N ASN A 41 -1.96 7.27 2.45
CA ASN A 41 -2.96 7.73 1.50
C ASN A 41 -2.32 8.66 0.47
N LEU A 42 -2.51 8.37 -0.81
CA LEU A 42 -1.97 9.16 -1.93
C LEU A 42 -3.09 9.61 -2.86
N LYS A 43 -3.14 10.90 -3.19
CA LYS A 43 -3.98 11.44 -4.26
C LYS A 43 -3.17 11.55 -5.56
N LEU A 44 -3.69 10.94 -6.62
CA LEU A 44 -3.14 10.99 -7.97
C LEU A 44 -3.79 12.13 -8.77
N ASP A 45 -3.06 12.61 -9.78
CA ASP A 45 -3.55 13.61 -10.73
C ASP A 45 -4.46 12.99 -11.80
N ALA A 46 -4.44 11.66 -11.96
CA ALA A 46 -5.29 10.90 -12.85
C ALA A 46 -5.77 9.61 -12.18
N ASP A 47 -6.87 9.06 -12.69
CA ASP A 47 -7.43 7.79 -12.22
C ASP A 47 -6.44 6.63 -12.47
N TYR A 48 -6.35 5.71 -11.51
CA TYR A 48 -5.54 4.51 -11.64
C TYR A 48 -6.30 3.28 -11.14
N PHE A 49 -6.41 2.29 -12.02
CA PHE A 49 -7.02 1.00 -11.75
C PHE A 49 -5.92 -0.02 -11.43
N VAL A 50 -6.06 -0.71 -10.30
CA VAL A 50 -4.98 -1.57 -9.81
C VAL A 50 -4.94 -2.90 -10.57
N ARG A 51 -3.73 -3.40 -10.83
CA ARG A 51 -3.54 -4.79 -11.24
C ARG A 51 -3.72 -5.69 -10.02
N GLN A 52 -4.57 -6.70 -10.13
CA GLN A 52 -4.94 -7.56 -9.01
C GLN A 52 -3.93 -8.71 -8.84
N ASP A 53 -2.74 -8.42 -8.31
CA ASP A 53 -1.72 -9.43 -7.99
C ASP A 53 -2.18 -10.36 -6.86
N ALA A 54 -2.97 -9.81 -5.94
CA ALA A 54 -3.69 -10.57 -4.92
C ALA A 54 -5.05 -9.94 -4.65
N THR A 55 -5.95 -10.72 -4.07
CA THR A 55 -7.29 -10.27 -3.67
C THR A 55 -7.62 -10.84 -2.30
N VAL A 56 -8.32 -10.08 -1.46
CA VAL A 56 -9.08 -10.57 -0.31
C VAL A 56 -10.55 -10.40 -0.65
N THR A 57 -11.32 -11.48 -0.56
CA THR A 57 -12.73 -11.45 -0.93
C THR A 57 -13.58 -10.75 0.13
N GLU A 58 -14.78 -10.33 -0.25
CA GLU A 58 -15.76 -9.74 0.68
C GLU A 58 -16.02 -10.65 1.89
N LEU A 59 -16.19 -11.96 1.66
CA LEU A 59 -16.41 -12.96 2.71
C LEU A 59 -15.25 -13.02 3.70
N GLU A 60 -14.01 -13.01 3.19
CA GLU A 60 -12.80 -13.01 4.02
C GLU A 60 -12.63 -11.70 4.79
N TYR A 61 -13.12 -10.60 4.23
CA TYR A 61 -13.14 -9.29 4.87
C TYR A 61 -14.46 -9.01 5.62
N GLN A 62 -15.04 -10.04 6.25
CA GLN A 62 -16.22 -9.94 7.12
C GLN A 62 -17.44 -9.29 6.45
N HIS A 63 -17.70 -9.65 5.19
CA HIS A 63 -18.82 -9.13 4.39
C HIS A 63 -18.79 -7.61 4.17
N ARG A 64 -17.60 -7.00 4.13
CA ARG A 64 -17.44 -5.55 3.92
C ARG A 64 -17.36 -5.21 2.44
N GLU A 65 -16.26 -5.59 1.81
CA GLU A 65 -15.99 -5.44 0.38
C GLU A 65 -14.77 -6.29 -0.02
N ALA A 66 -14.58 -6.52 -1.32
CA ALA A 66 -13.33 -7.10 -1.80
C ALA A 66 -12.20 -6.05 -1.73
N LEU A 67 -10.99 -6.51 -1.42
CA LEU A 67 -9.77 -5.72 -1.44
C LEU A 67 -8.84 -6.27 -2.52
N PHE A 68 -8.36 -5.39 -3.39
CA PHE A 68 -7.39 -5.71 -4.42
C PHE A 68 -6.01 -5.20 -4.03
N PHE A 69 -4.98 -5.98 -4.34
CA PHE A 69 -3.59 -5.66 -4.01
C PHE A 69 -2.70 -5.75 -5.24
N GLN A 70 -1.83 -4.76 -5.39
CA GLN A 70 -0.80 -4.72 -6.42
C GLN A 70 0.57 -4.55 -5.76
N LYS A 71 1.56 -5.34 -6.19
CA LYS A 71 2.95 -5.15 -5.78
C LYS A 71 3.50 -3.84 -6.36
N CYS A 72 4.18 -3.06 -5.54
CA CYS A 72 4.86 -1.84 -5.95
C CYS A 72 6.14 -1.63 -5.14
N ARG A 73 6.92 -0.60 -5.51
CA ARG A 73 8.02 -0.11 -4.68
C ARG A 73 7.98 1.40 -4.54
N ILE A 74 8.44 1.88 -3.40
CA ILE A 74 8.76 3.28 -3.14
C ILE A 74 10.23 3.29 -2.74
N GLY A 75 11.09 3.92 -3.54
CA GLY A 75 12.54 3.78 -3.39
C GLY A 75 12.95 2.30 -3.40
N ASP A 76 13.63 1.86 -2.34
CA ASP A 76 14.09 0.47 -2.19
C ASP A 76 13.17 -0.41 -1.33
N LEU A 77 11.99 0.11 -0.93
CA LEU A 77 11.05 -0.62 -0.07
C LEU A 77 9.98 -1.38 -0.88
N PRO A 78 9.81 -2.70 -0.66
CA PRO A 78 8.67 -3.42 -1.18
C PRO A 78 7.39 -2.96 -0.49
N CYS A 79 6.40 -2.60 -1.29
CA CYS A 79 5.13 -2.05 -0.83
C CYS A 79 3.96 -2.75 -1.56
N LEU A 80 2.74 -2.55 -1.03
CA LEU A 80 1.52 -2.96 -1.70
C LEU A 80 0.61 -1.75 -1.89
N ILE A 81 0.09 -1.58 -3.10
CA ILE A 81 -1.10 -0.76 -3.31
C ILE A 81 -2.29 -1.62 -2.87
N MET A 82 -3.07 -1.12 -1.92
CA MET A 82 -4.38 -1.66 -1.55
C MET A 82 -5.47 -0.81 -2.16
N ARG A 83 -6.50 -1.47 -2.68
CA ARG A 83 -7.68 -0.86 -3.28
C ARG A 83 -8.94 -1.57 -2.81
N PRO A 84 -9.79 -0.90 -2.04
CA PRO A 84 -11.15 -1.39 -1.81
C PRO A 84 -11.95 -1.35 -3.11
N GLU A 85 -12.76 -2.37 -3.39
CA GLU A 85 -13.59 -2.47 -4.59
C GLU A 85 -14.50 -1.23 -4.78
N SER A 86 -14.98 -0.68 -3.65
CA SER A 86 -15.83 0.50 -3.65
C SER A 86 -15.19 1.73 -4.27
N HIS A 87 -13.85 1.86 -4.20
CA HIS A 87 -13.13 3.01 -4.76
C HIS A 87 -13.14 3.02 -6.30
N GLU A 88 -13.33 1.86 -6.95
CA GLU A 88 -13.46 1.77 -8.41
C GLU A 88 -14.93 1.84 -8.87
N LYS A 89 -15.86 1.25 -8.09
CA LYS A 89 -17.27 1.13 -8.48
C LYS A 89 -18.16 2.31 -8.08
N TYR A 90 -17.87 3.00 -6.98
CA TYR A 90 -18.77 4.00 -6.42
C TYR A 90 -18.14 5.39 -6.33
N ARG A 91 -18.77 6.38 -6.97
CA ARG A 91 -18.30 7.79 -7.03
C ARG A 91 -18.33 8.53 -5.68
N ASN A 92 -19.01 8.00 -4.67
CA ASN A 92 -19.07 8.56 -3.31
C ASN A 92 -17.95 8.05 -2.38
N ALA A 93 -17.12 7.10 -2.85
CA ALA A 93 -15.86 6.74 -2.19
C ALA A 93 -14.73 7.72 -2.61
N HIS A 94 -13.50 7.52 -2.08
CA HIS A 94 -12.34 8.36 -2.42
C HIS A 94 -11.94 8.31 -3.92
N GLY A 95 -12.54 7.39 -4.69
CA GLY A 95 -12.42 7.28 -6.14
C GLY A 95 -11.11 6.63 -6.63
N PRO A 96 -11.01 6.36 -7.94
CA PRO A 96 -9.86 5.65 -8.53
C PRO A 96 -8.55 6.45 -8.47
N ALA A 97 -8.61 7.78 -8.30
CA ALA A 97 -7.45 8.63 -8.12
C ALA A 97 -6.88 8.65 -6.68
N HIS A 98 -7.34 7.80 -5.75
CA HIS A 98 -6.84 7.78 -4.36
C HIS A 98 -6.22 6.43 -4.00
N LEU A 99 -4.92 6.28 -3.87
CA LEU A 99 -4.29 5.01 -3.49
C LEU A 99 -4.05 4.89 -1.99
N GLU A 100 -4.08 3.66 -1.51
CA GLU A 100 -3.64 3.31 -0.17
C GLU A 100 -2.42 2.41 -0.25
N ILE A 101 -1.31 2.79 0.38
CA ILE A 101 -0.06 2.02 0.34
C ILE A 101 0.18 1.35 1.69
N MET A 102 0.38 0.03 1.67
CA MET A 102 0.77 -0.79 2.81
C MET A 102 2.27 -1.13 2.73
N ALA A 103 2.93 -1.20 3.89
CA ALA A 103 4.35 -1.53 3.99
C ALA A 103 4.69 -2.15 5.37
N GLN A 104 5.91 -2.67 5.50
CA GLN A 104 6.48 -3.18 6.76
C GLN A 104 6.92 -2.08 7.73
N VAL A 105 6.94 -0.83 7.26
CA VAL A 105 7.35 0.35 8.04
C VAL A 105 6.30 1.44 7.93
N ARG A 106 6.31 2.38 8.87
CA ARG A 106 5.49 3.59 8.77
C ARG A 106 6.14 4.54 7.76
N LEU A 107 5.65 4.54 6.52
CA LEU A 107 6.23 5.27 5.39
C LEU A 107 6.42 6.77 5.66
N ARG A 108 5.50 7.40 6.41
CA ARG A 108 5.65 8.81 6.81
C ARG A 108 6.89 9.06 7.64
N ASP A 109 7.20 8.16 8.57
CA ASP A 109 8.35 8.33 9.46
C ASP A 109 9.63 7.98 8.70
N HIS A 110 9.60 6.89 7.92
CA HIS A 110 10.75 6.41 7.15
C HIS A 110 11.22 7.41 6.09
N TYR A 111 10.30 8.05 5.37
CA TYR A 111 10.61 9.03 4.32
C TYR A 111 10.34 10.49 4.74
N GLN A 112 10.06 10.73 6.03
CA GLN A 112 9.75 12.06 6.57
C GLN A 112 8.61 12.79 5.80
N LEU A 113 7.57 12.05 5.42
CA LEU A 113 6.48 12.54 4.57
C LEU A 113 5.42 13.30 5.38
N VAL A 114 5.06 14.47 4.86
CA VAL A 114 3.95 15.30 5.34
C VAL A 114 2.86 15.38 4.27
N ASN A 115 1.70 15.95 4.61
CA ASN A 115 0.68 16.18 3.58
C ASN A 115 1.20 17.13 2.51
N GLY A 116 0.88 16.83 1.26
CA GLY A 116 1.41 17.54 0.11
C GLY A 116 2.76 17.02 -0.40
N SER A 117 3.47 16.16 0.36
CA SER A 117 4.67 15.48 -0.15
C SER A 117 4.33 14.68 -1.40
N LYS A 118 5.19 14.75 -2.43
CA LYS A 118 5.09 13.93 -3.62
C LYS A 118 5.86 12.63 -3.40
N VAL A 119 5.23 11.52 -3.72
CA VAL A 119 5.79 10.17 -3.60
C VAL A 119 5.76 9.51 -4.96
N GLU A 120 6.91 9.02 -5.38
CA GLU A 120 7.04 8.21 -6.58
C GLU A 120 6.77 6.74 -6.23
N VAL A 121 5.83 6.12 -6.96
CA VAL A 121 5.44 4.72 -6.79
C VAL A 121 5.70 3.99 -8.09
N GLU A 122 6.56 2.98 -8.04
CA GLU A 122 6.87 2.16 -9.20
C GLU A 122 6.00 0.89 -9.20
N LEU A 123 5.34 0.63 -10.34
CA LEU A 123 4.26 -0.34 -10.48
C LEU A 123 4.71 -1.68 -11.07
N GLU A 124 5.84 -1.66 -11.79
CA GLU A 124 6.47 -2.83 -12.38
C GLU A 124 7.66 -3.21 -11.53
N VAL A 125 7.41 -4.17 -10.64
CA VAL A 125 8.44 -4.71 -9.78
C VAL A 125 8.91 -6.04 -10.36
N ASP A 126 10.22 -6.16 -10.54
CA ASP A 126 10.84 -7.42 -10.93
C ASP A 126 10.61 -8.50 -9.85
N GLU A 127 10.20 -9.70 -10.26
CA GLU A 127 9.83 -10.75 -9.31
C GLU A 127 11.04 -11.30 -8.52
N ASP A 128 12.24 -11.27 -9.11
CA ASP A 128 13.45 -11.71 -8.41
C ASP A 128 13.90 -10.65 -7.40
N TRP A 129 13.80 -9.36 -7.75
CA TRP A 129 13.96 -8.26 -6.79
C TRP A 129 12.94 -8.36 -5.65
N TRP A 130 11.66 -8.62 -5.96
CA TRP A 130 10.61 -8.73 -4.95
C TRP A 130 10.94 -9.84 -3.96
N LYS A 131 11.30 -11.04 -4.45
CA LYS A 131 11.69 -12.17 -3.61
C LYS A 131 12.93 -11.86 -2.76
N GLU A 132 13.94 -11.23 -3.35
CA GLU A 132 15.15 -10.84 -2.62
C GLU A 132 14.80 -9.89 -1.46
N LYS A 133 13.98 -8.87 -1.73
CA LYS A 133 13.61 -7.85 -0.74
C LYS A 133 12.70 -8.35 0.34
N ILE A 134 11.68 -9.16 0.04
CA ILE A 134 10.80 -9.70 1.09
C ILE A 134 11.50 -10.73 2.00
N CYS A 135 12.59 -11.34 1.54
CA CYS A 135 13.41 -12.25 2.35
C CYS A 135 14.41 -11.54 3.26
N ARG A 136 14.67 -10.24 3.04
CA ARG A 136 15.52 -9.43 3.90
C ARG A 136 14.65 -8.47 4.70
N PRO A 137 14.79 -8.39 6.03
CA PRO A 137 14.09 -7.34 6.77
C PRO A 137 14.50 -5.96 6.23
N PRO A 138 13.59 -4.97 6.25
CA PRO A 138 13.91 -3.62 5.80
C PRO A 138 15.06 -3.09 6.66
N GLU A 139 16.07 -2.49 6.02
CA GLU A 139 17.18 -1.87 6.73
C GLU A 139 16.61 -0.78 7.66
N SER A 140 16.97 -0.85 8.94
CA SER A 140 16.62 0.20 9.89
C SER A 140 17.15 1.54 9.37
N PRO A 141 16.37 2.63 9.41
CA PRO A 141 16.91 3.94 9.08
C PRO A 141 18.15 4.20 9.95
N PRO A 142 19.19 4.87 9.43
CA PRO A 142 20.38 5.19 10.22
C PRO A 142 19.93 5.92 11.48
N ASP A 143 20.34 5.38 12.64
CA ASP A 143 20.01 5.95 13.94
C ASP A 143 20.35 7.44 13.92
N SER A 144 19.31 8.26 13.95
CA SER A 144 19.45 9.70 14.10
C SER A 144 19.71 9.99 15.56
N ASN A 145 20.93 9.71 16.03
CA ASN A 145 21.39 10.19 17.33
C ASN A 145 22.74 10.91 17.16
N SER A 146 22.61 12.22 17.30
CA SER A 146 23.62 13.22 17.67
C SER A 146 24.40 12.87 18.93
#